data_AF-A0AA38VXW1-F1
#
_entry.id   AF-A0AA38VXW1-F1
#
_cell.length_a   1.000
_cell.length_b   1.000
_cell.length_c   1.000
_cell.angle_alpha   90.00
_cell.angle_beta   90.00
_cell.angle_gamma   90.00
#
_symmetry.space_group_name_H-M   'P 1'
#
loop_
_entity.id
_entity.type
_entity.pdbx_description
1 polymer ?
#
loop_
_entity_poly.entity_id
_entity_poly.type
_entity_poly.pdbx_seq_one_letter_code
_entity_poly.pdbx_strand_id
1 'polypeptide(L)'
;MTPSRDSPPASAETAPLKKCHNCRRRRLRCDRSFPTCHKCSQNGEQCLGYGKLFRWAQDMPTRGKTAHFPPSKSSAGLAVRRLSSSNPEPGFLNVSWEEACPQIPRFVLEPVLQDLSPNCRHYITHFERTLCKDLVSYDRVESNPFRSIIPLIQRFDYLREIILATSAVHLATLRRSRGQLTSPELVDALTSKQRAISLIRTALSEELDSFRRHTILIAIVFFVNFDLIDSGRGGWKAHIEAAGALIQALHDSHSPWSGPLTAVTDMVVADCIAFHILGSTISSRDAATASGFDKLDVLSILRKVEMYSYHGCPPEILEIILSATRISANTVRNGKDDDSSINPEDLIQRARSFDVYAWAKKIHDVAPFDDLATRTRLASAHRASACLYIMLAFSGPEHIRSSQAEDLVSESLLHLCSVPVSHPLFKGTAWPTFMAGAQTDDPASRELCSSRLRALYHATPFICPWGYVETAILMLQAVWDARDAEISKGQPGTNWLVQLKSWQFNCLIV
;
A
#
# COMPACT_ATOMS: atom_id res chain seq x y z
N MET A 1 18.16 64.10 -2.80
CA MET A 1 16.73 63.68 -2.77
C MET A 1 16.32 63.37 -4.20
N THR A 2 16.33 62.10 -4.56
CA THR A 2 15.97 61.55 -5.87
C THR A 2 14.64 60.79 -5.72
N PRO A 3 13.61 61.01 -6.56
CA PRO A 3 12.45 60.12 -6.57
C PRO A 3 12.72 58.89 -7.45
N SER A 4 12.03 57.82 -7.07
CA SER A 4 12.20 56.41 -7.42
C SER A 4 12.16 56.06 -8.90
N ARG A 5 12.91 55.00 -9.25
CA ARG A 5 12.79 54.25 -10.49
C ARG A 5 11.57 53.34 -10.45
N ASP A 6 10.77 53.40 -11.50
CA ASP A 6 9.60 52.58 -11.77
C ASP A 6 9.93 51.09 -11.90
N SER A 7 9.00 50.27 -11.41
CA SER A 7 8.94 48.82 -11.59
C SER A 7 8.44 48.46 -13.01
N PRO A 8 8.86 47.34 -13.61
CA PRO A 8 8.38 46.93 -14.93
C PRO A 8 6.91 46.46 -14.88
N PRO A 9 6.13 46.61 -15.97
CA PRO A 9 4.72 46.26 -15.98
C PRO A 9 4.52 44.74 -15.94
N ALA A 10 3.48 44.31 -15.22
CA ALA A 10 2.99 42.93 -15.21
C ALA A 10 2.74 42.44 -16.65
N SER A 11 3.28 41.28 -16.97
CA SER A 11 3.06 40.57 -18.22
C SER A 11 1.57 40.46 -18.53
N ALA A 12 1.14 41.09 -19.63
CA ALA A 12 -0.21 40.97 -20.17
C ALA A 12 -0.50 39.48 -20.48
N GLU A 13 -1.29 38.83 -19.64
CA GLU A 13 -1.86 37.52 -19.94
C GLU A 13 -2.64 37.61 -21.25
N THR A 14 -2.21 36.85 -22.25
CA THR A 14 -2.80 36.81 -23.57
C THR A 14 -4.27 36.40 -23.47
N ALA A 15 -5.15 37.24 -24.04
CA ALA A 15 -6.59 36.98 -24.02
C ALA A 15 -6.91 35.59 -24.61
N PRO A 16 -7.78 34.79 -23.97
CA PRO A 16 -8.04 33.42 -24.41
C PRO A 16 -8.75 33.39 -25.77
N LEU A 17 -8.11 32.78 -26.77
CA LEU A 17 -8.63 32.67 -28.15
C LEU A 17 -9.93 31.83 -28.24
N LYS A 18 -10.09 30.83 -27.36
CA LYS A 18 -11.22 29.89 -27.35
C LYS A 18 -12.34 30.37 -26.43
N LYS A 19 -13.59 29.99 -26.72
CA LYS A 19 -14.72 30.17 -25.79
C LYS A 19 -14.50 29.30 -24.53
N CYS A 20 -15.00 29.72 -23.37
CA CYS A 20 -14.96 28.89 -22.17
C CYS A 20 -15.73 27.57 -22.39
N HIS A 21 -15.43 26.53 -21.61
CA HIS A 21 -16.03 25.22 -21.81
C HIS A 21 -17.55 25.20 -21.64
N ASN A 22 -18.10 25.97 -20.70
CA ASN A 22 -19.55 26.05 -20.49
C ASN A 22 -20.24 26.62 -21.74
N CYS A 23 -19.78 27.78 -22.22
CA CYS A 23 -20.34 28.41 -23.41
C CYS A 23 -20.10 27.57 -24.67
N ARG A 24 -18.97 26.87 -24.78
CA ARG A 24 -18.69 25.95 -25.89
C ARG A 24 -19.66 24.76 -25.88
N ARG A 25 -19.86 24.13 -24.73
CA ARG A 25 -20.79 22.98 -24.56
C ARG A 25 -22.23 23.38 -24.84
N ARG A 26 -22.66 24.55 -24.38
CA ARG A 26 -24.03 25.09 -24.57
C ARG A 26 -24.21 25.84 -25.89
N ARG A 27 -23.17 25.89 -26.74
CA ARG A 27 -23.14 26.64 -28.02
C ARG A 27 -23.52 28.13 -27.89
N LEU A 28 -23.22 28.74 -26.75
CA LEU A 28 -23.50 30.16 -26.48
C LEU A 28 -22.36 31.07 -27.01
N ARG A 29 -22.64 32.37 -27.18
CA ARG A 29 -21.60 33.40 -27.36
C ARG A 29 -20.89 33.63 -26.01
N CYS A 30 -19.56 33.65 -26.04
CA CYS A 30 -18.68 33.85 -24.89
C CYS A 30 -17.88 35.11 -25.13
N ASP A 31 -17.86 35.99 -24.14
CA ASP A 31 -17.14 37.27 -24.12
C ASP A 31 -15.63 37.11 -23.84
N ARG A 32 -15.20 35.89 -23.44
CA ARG A 32 -13.79 35.52 -23.22
C ARG A 32 -13.06 36.32 -22.14
N SER A 33 -13.77 36.99 -21.23
CA SER A 33 -13.12 37.63 -20.09
C SER A 33 -12.47 36.61 -19.16
N PHE A 34 -11.31 36.98 -18.61
CA PHE A 34 -10.51 36.15 -17.72
C PHE A 34 -10.57 36.71 -16.30
N PRO A 35 -10.65 35.88 -15.24
CA PRO A 35 -10.58 34.40 -15.20
C PRO A 35 -11.89 33.68 -15.51
N THR A 36 -13.04 34.37 -15.51
CA THR A 36 -14.36 33.79 -15.82
C THR A 36 -15.13 34.67 -16.79
N CYS A 37 -15.84 34.07 -17.75
CA CYS A 37 -16.63 34.87 -18.70
C CYS A 37 -17.83 35.52 -18.01
N HIS A 38 -18.20 36.75 -18.39
CA HIS A 38 -19.32 37.46 -17.79
C HIS A 38 -20.63 36.70 -17.93
N LYS A 39 -20.80 35.92 -19.01
CA LYS A 39 -22.01 35.14 -19.21
C LYS A 39 -22.22 34.02 -18.18
N CYS A 40 -21.14 33.36 -17.77
CA CYS A 40 -21.21 32.37 -16.68
C CYS A 40 -21.42 33.05 -15.33
N SER A 41 -20.75 34.18 -15.10
CA SER A 41 -20.90 34.96 -13.87
C SER A 41 -22.33 35.47 -13.67
N GLN A 42 -22.94 36.08 -14.69
CA GLN A 42 -24.32 36.58 -14.61
C GLN A 42 -25.36 35.48 -14.42
N ASN A 43 -25.09 34.28 -14.95
CA ASN A 43 -25.98 33.13 -14.80
C ASN A 43 -25.76 32.36 -13.47
N GLY A 44 -24.84 32.81 -12.61
CA GLY A 44 -24.51 32.13 -11.36
C GLY A 44 -23.86 30.76 -11.55
N GLU A 45 -23.30 30.47 -12.73
CA GLU A 45 -22.67 29.18 -13.04
C GLU A 45 -21.15 29.26 -12.91
N GLN A 46 -20.54 28.24 -12.30
CA GLN A 46 -19.08 28.12 -12.23
C GLN A 46 -18.50 27.95 -13.64
N CYS A 47 -17.68 28.91 -14.08
CA CYS A 47 -17.03 28.88 -15.39
C CYS A 47 -15.87 27.86 -15.38
N LEU A 48 -15.96 26.80 -16.19
CA LEU A 48 -14.94 25.75 -16.29
C LEU A 48 -13.65 26.18 -17.04
N GLY A 49 -13.45 27.50 -17.23
CA GLY A 49 -12.25 28.08 -17.84
C GLY A 49 -12.08 27.81 -19.34
N TYR A 50 -10.87 28.10 -19.84
CA TYR A 50 -10.49 28.10 -21.26
C TYR A 50 -9.45 27.03 -21.64
N GLY A 51 -8.81 26.39 -20.65
CA GLY A 51 -7.72 25.41 -20.80
C GLY A 51 -8.18 24.01 -21.23
N LYS A 52 -7.40 22.95 -20.98
CA LYS A 52 -7.89 21.56 -21.16
C LYS A 52 -8.72 21.14 -19.95
N LEU A 53 -9.91 20.58 -20.16
CA LEU A 53 -10.68 19.93 -19.10
C LEU A 53 -10.29 18.46 -19.03
N PHE A 54 -9.68 18.07 -17.92
CA PHE A 54 -9.47 16.67 -17.58
C PHE A 54 -10.79 16.11 -17.04
N ARG A 55 -11.33 15.09 -17.70
CA ARG A 55 -12.45 14.29 -17.19
C ARG A 55 -11.92 12.89 -16.95
N TRP A 56 -12.03 12.43 -15.72
CA TRP A 56 -11.77 11.05 -15.35
C TRP A 56 -12.87 10.18 -15.97
N ALA A 57 -12.49 9.24 -16.84
CA ALA A 57 -13.44 8.34 -17.48
C ALA A 57 -13.79 7.21 -16.50
N GLN A 58 -15.07 7.10 -16.13
CA GLN A 58 -15.62 5.84 -15.62
C GLN A 58 -15.93 4.95 -16.83
N ASP A 59 -15.25 3.80 -16.87
CA ASP A 59 -15.49 2.58 -17.62
C ASP A 59 -16.39 2.63 -18.87
N MET A 60 -15.75 2.48 -20.04
CA MET A 60 -16.40 2.02 -21.28
C MET A 60 -15.71 0.73 -21.75
N PRO A 61 -16.45 -0.38 -21.95
CA PRO A 61 -15.90 -1.57 -22.59
C PRO A 61 -15.65 -1.33 -24.07
N THR A 62 -14.51 -1.79 -24.56
CA THR A 62 -14.20 -1.88 -25.98
C THR A 62 -15.15 -2.84 -26.69
N ARG A 63 -15.67 -2.35 -27.82
CA ARG A 63 -16.65 -2.94 -28.74
C ARG A 63 -16.34 -4.38 -29.17
N GLY A 64 -17.25 -5.32 -28.91
CA GLY A 64 -17.26 -6.67 -29.50
C GLY A 64 -18.43 -7.58 -29.06
N LYS A 65 -19.53 -7.54 -29.83
CA LYS A 65 -20.60 -8.56 -29.99
C LYS A 65 -21.50 -8.95 -28.78
N THR A 66 -22.68 -8.31 -28.78
CA THR A 66 -24.05 -8.78 -28.45
C THR A 66 -24.24 -10.01 -27.55
N ALA A 67 -24.80 -9.77 -26.36
CA ALA A 67 -25.84 -10.62 -25.76
C ALA A 67 -26.93 -9.71 -25.16
N HIS A 68 -28.18 -9.95 -25.54
CA HIS A 68 -29.34 -9.17 -25.14
C HIS A 68 -29.68 -9.39 -23.65
N PHE A 69 -29.83 -8.31 -22.89
CA PHE A 69 -30.60 -8.29 -21.63
C PHE A 69 -31.77 -7.31 -21.79
N PRO A 70 -33.02 -7.69 -21.45
CA PRO A 70 -34.17 -6.81 -21.56
C PRO A 70 -34.19 -5.77 -20.42
N PRO A 71 -34.79 -4.57 -20.64
CA PRO A 71 -34.88 -3.55 -19.60
C PRO A 71 -36.11 -3.83 -18.72
N SER A 72 -35.92 -3.94 -17.40
CA SER A 72 -37.04 -3.86 -16.45
C SER A 72 -37.17 -2.43 -15.91
N LYS A 73 -38.43 -2.04 -15.77
CA LYS A 73 -38.94 -0.68 -15.74
C LYS A 73 -38.83 -0.04 -14.36
N SER A 74 -38.72 1.28 -14.39
CA SER A 74 -39.00 2.19 -13.29
C SER A 74 -40.45 2.09 -12.78
N SER A 75 -40.60 2.14 -11.48
CA SER A 75 -41.74 2.67 -10.70
C SER A 75 -41.39 2.46 -9.22
N ALA A 76 -41.70 3.29 -8.25
CA ALA A 76 -42.24 4.64 -8.13
C ALA A 76 -41.99 5.01 -6.65
N GLY A 77 -42.04 6.29 -6.32
CA GLY A 77 -41.72 6.79 -4.99
C GLY A 77 -42.59 6.20 -3.88
N LEU A 78 -41.95 5.96 -2.73
CA LEU A 78 -42.62 5.93 -1.44
C LEU A 78 -41.88 6.87 -0.50
N ALA A 79 -42.63 7.90 -0.08
CA ALA A 79 -42.24 8.86 0.93
C ALA A 79 -42.01 8.16 2.27
N VAL A 80 -40.81 8.31 2.84
CA VAL A 80 -40.53 7.89 4.22
C VAL A 80 -41.09 8.95 5.15
N ARG A 81 -42.21 8.59 5.77
CA ARG A 81 -42.88 9.33 6.84
C ARG A 81 -41.98 9.31 8.08
N ARG A 82 -41.58 10.50 8.55
CA ARG A 82 -40.85 10.69 9.82
C ARG A 82 -41.71 10.16 10.97
N LEU A 83 -41.25 9.09 11.62
CA LEU A 83 -41.74 8.64 12.92
C LEU A 83 -40.63 8.89 13.94
N SER A 84 -40.92 9.83 14.83
CA SER A 84 -40.21 10.08 16.07
C SER A 84 -40.37 8.89 17.01
N SER A 85 -39.29 8.19 17.32
CA SER A 85 -39.21 7.30 18.47
C SER A 85 -37.92 7.56 19.22
N SER A 86 -38.10 8.13 20.40
CA SER A 86 -37.14 8.23 21.50
C SER A 86 -36.47 6.89 21.78
N ASN A 87 -35.13 6.86 21.77
CA ASN A 87 -34.35 5.86 22.48
C ASN A 87 -33.26 6.56 23.31
N PRO A 88 -32.91 6.01 24.49
CA PRO A 88 -32.08 6.67 25.49
C PRO A 88 -30.59 6.58 25.14
N GLU A 89 -29.86 7.64 25.44
CA GLU A 89 -28.40 7.72 25.32
C GLU A 89 -27.68 6.77 26.30
N PRO A 90 -26.62 6.08 25.88
CA PRO A 90 -25.50 5.75 26.74
C PRO A 90 -24.45 6.87 26.62
N GLY A 91 -24.19 7.54 27.74
CA GLY A 91 -23.26 8.67 27.81
C GLY A 91 -21.85 8.33 27.35
N PHE A 92 -21.45 8.94 26.24
CA PHE A 92 -20.05 9.04 25.84
C PHE A 92 -19.49 10.35 26.38
N LEU A 93 -18.45 10.25 27.22
CA LEU A 93 -17.64 11.39 27.62
C LEU A 93 -17.04 12.01 26.35
N ASN A 94 -17.50 13.23 26.06
CA ASN A 94 -17.04 14.07 24.97
C ASN A 94 -15.64 14.59 25.33
N VAL A 95 -14.61 13.76 25.16
CA VAL A 95 -13.21 14.20 25.32
C VAL A 95 -12.75 14.74 23.97
N SER A 96 -12.59 16.06 23.90
CA SER A 96 -11.95 16.71 22.76
C SER A 96 -10.50 16.24 22.68
N TRP A 97 -10.11 15.67 21.55
CA TRP A 97 -8.77 15.10 21.33
C TRP A 97 -7.69 16.16 21.09
N GLU A 98 -7.97 17.44 21.33
CA GLU A 98 -6.99 18.52 21.18
C GLU A 98 -6.15 18.75 22.45
N GLU A 99 -6.53 18.19 23.61
CA GLU A 99 -5.90 18.53 24.90
C GLU A 99 -5.14 17.39 25.60
N ALA A 100 -5.02 16.20 25.00
CA ALA A 100 -4.40 15.02 25.65
C ALA A 100 -3.08 14.53 25.02
N CYS A 101 -2.30 15.40 24.38
CA CYS A 101 -0.88 15.13 24.12
C CYS A 101 -0.04 15.84 25.19
N PRO A 102 0.72 15.11 26.04
CA PRO A 102 1.74 15.77 26.84
C PRO A 102 2.66 16.54 25.89
N GLN A 103 2.91 17.80 26.21
CA GLN A 103 3.65 18.76 25.39
C GLN A 103 5.12 18.30 25.31
N ILE A 104 5.44 17.43 24.35
CA ILE A 104 6.80 16.97 24.08
C ILE A 104 7.57 18.13 23.41
N PRO A 105 8.82 18.42 23.82
CA PRO A 105 9.54 19.62 23.39
C PRO A 105 9.70 19.74 21.87
N ARG A 106 9.44 20.95 21.37
CA ARG A 106 9.34 21.38 19.97
C ARG A 106 10.69 21.48 19.22
N PHE A 107 11.69 20.64 19.51
CA PHE A 107 13.09 21.07 19.40
C PHE A 107 13.95 20.65 18.18
N VAL A 108 13.44 20.06 17.08
CA VAL A 108 14.36 19.65 15.97
C VAL A 108 13.93 20.05 14.54
N LEU A 109 12.65 20.32 14.27
CA LEU A 109 12.19 20.60 12.89
C LEU A 109 12.35 22.05 12.43
N GLU A 110 12.42 23.02 13.36
CA GLU A 110 12.34 24.45 13.03
C GLU A 110 13.41 24.91 12.01
N PRO A 111 14.71 24.54 12.12
CA PRO A 111 15.71 24.99 11.15
C PRO A 111 15.58 24.34 9.76
N VAL A 112 15.19 23.06 9.71
CA VAL A 112 15.09 22.28 8.44
C VAL A 112 13.87 22.71 7.61
N LEU A 113 12.84 23.25 8.26
CA LEU A 113 11.55 23.56 7.65
C LEU A 113 11.35 25.03 7.26
N GLN A 114 12.28 25.93 7.63
CA GLN A 114 12.13 27.38 7.47
C GLN A 114 11.88 27.81 6.01
N ASP A 115 12.64 27.25 5.06
CA ASP A 115 12.58 27.64 3.64
C ASP A 115 11.44 27.00 2.84
N LEU A 116 10.65 26.11 3.47
CA LEU A 116 9.60 25.36 2.78
C LEU A 116 8.24 26.08 2.81
N SER A 117 7.36 25.76 1.85
CA SER A 117 5.99 26.29 1.89
C SER A 117 5.21 25.75 3.10
N PRO A 118 4.15 26.43 3.56
CA PRO A 118 3.30 25.94 4.66
C PRO A 118 2.76 24.52 4.42
N ASN A 119 2.34 24.21 3.19
CA ASN A 119 1.85 22.87 2.84
C ASN A 119 2.97 21.82 2.93
N CYS A 120 4.17 22.15 2.45
CA CYS A 120 5.32 21.25 2.57
C CYS A 120 5.63 20.94 4.05
N ARG A 121 5.64 21.96 4.91
CA ARG A 121 5.85 21.79 6.36
C ARG A 121 4.77 20.91 6.99
N HIS A 122 3.52 21.09 6.59
CA HIS A 122 2.40 20.28 7.07
C HIS A 122 2.60 18.79 6.71
N TYR A 123 2.93 18.48 5.46
CA TYR A 123 3.16 17.11 5.02
C TYR A 123 4.40 16.48 5.66
N ILE A 124 5.50 17.21 5.83
CA ILE A 124 6.70 16.69 6.51
C ILE A 124 6.44 16.46 8.01
N THR A 125 5.64 17.31 8.64
CA THR A 125 5.22 17.10 10.03
C THR A 125 4.33 15.86 10.14
N HIS A 126 3.42 15.65 9.17
CA HIS A 126 2.59 14.44 9.10
C HIS A 126 3.44 13.18 8.86
N PHE A 127 4.48 13.28 8.04
CA PHE A 127 5.47 12.21 7.85
C PHE A 127 6.09 11.79 9.19
N GLU A 128 6.69 12.76 9.90
CA GLU A 128 7.41 12.54 11.16
C GLU A 128 6.51 11.98 12.28
N ARG A 129 5.32 12.56 12.45
CA ARG A 129 4.44 12.30 13.60
C ARG A 129 3.47 11.16 13.41
N THR A 130 3.14 10.83 12.16
CA THR A 130 2.09 9.86 11.85
C THR A 130 2.61 8.78 10.92
N LEU A 131 2.99 9.10 9.69
CA LEU A 131 3.31 8.07 8.70
C LEU A 131 4.50 7.18 9.10
N CYS A 132 5.56 7.73 9.70
CA CYS A 132 6.70 6.94 10.18
C CYS A 132 6.30 5.82 11.16
N LYS A 133 5.19 5.98 11.90
CA LYS A 133 4.67 4.94 12.82
C LYS A 133 4.12 3.72 12.08
N ASP A 134 3.61 3.92 10.88
CA ASP A 134 3.03 2.85 10.08
C ASP A 134 4.13 1.97 9.48
N LEU A 135 5.29 2.56 9.18
CA LEU A 135 6.40 1.91 8.47
C LEU A 135 7.24 0.94 9.34
N VAL A 136 7.04 0.90 10.66
CA VAL A 136 7.79 0.02 11.58
C VAL A 136 6.85 -0.72 12.54
N SER A 137 7.20 -1.94 12.96
CA SER A 137 6.39 -2.70 13.93
C SER A 137 6.16 -1.97 15.26
N TYR A 138 7.20 -1.34 15.80
CA TYR A 138 7.13 -0.52 17.02
C TYR A 138 7.80 0.82 16.78
N ASP A 139 7.04 1.90 16.93
CA ASP A 139 7.60 3.24 16.81
C ASP A 139 8.24 3.69 18.12
N ARG A 140 9.52 4.06 18.06
CA ARG A 140 10.20 4.82 19.12
C ARG A 140 10.85 6.03 18.47
N VAL A 141 10.69 7.19 19.11
CA VAL A 141 11.09 8.49 18.54
C VAL A 141 12.54 8.48 18.09
N GLU A 142 13.43 7.98 18.95
CA GLU A 142 14.88 8.01 18.72
C GLU A 142 15.41 6.85 17.86
N SER A 143 14.64 5.75 17.71
CA SER A 143 15.13 4.55 17.02
C SER A 143 14.45 4.28 15.67
N ASN A 144 13.40 5.01 15.30
CA ASN A 144 12.76 4.84 13.99
C ASN A 144 13.68 5.35 12.87
N PRO A 145 14.22 4.46 12.01
CA PRO A 145 15.22 4.84 11.02
C PRO A 145 14.67 5.80 9.94
N PHE A 146 13.36 5.76 9.66
CA PHE A 146 12.75 6.61 8.64
C PHE A 146 12.78 8.10 9.00
N ARG A 147 12.90 8.47 10.29
CA ARG A 147 13.07 9.88 10.70
C ARG A 147 14.42 10.46 10.30
N SER A 148 15.44 9.61 10.06
CA SER A 148 16.75 10.05 9.53
C SER A 148 16.69 10.61 8.11
N ILE A 149 15.56 10.44 7.41
CA ILE A 149 15.31 10.97 6.07
C ILE A 149 15.03 12.48 6.12
N ILE A 150 14.47 13.00 7.22
CA ILE A 150 14.02 14.40 7.33
C ILE A 150 15.15 15.40 7.03
N PRO A 151 16.38 15.25 7.59
CA PRO A 151 17.49 16.14 7.23
C PRO A 151 17.91 16.07 5.76
N LEU A 152 17.61 14.97 5.05
CA LEU A 152 18.03 14.77 3.66
C LEU A 152 17.13 15.50 2.65
N ILE A 153 15.90 15.84 3.02
CA ILE A 153 14.92 16.45 2.09
C ILE A 153 15.34 17.85 1.62
N GLN A 154 16.23 18.53 2.36
CA GLN A 154 16.81 19.80 1.90
C GLN A 154 17.88 19.58 0.84
N ARG A 155 18.60 18.45 0.90
CA ARG A 155 19.70 18.13 -0.02
C ARG A 155 19.24 17.43 -1.30
N PHE A 156 18.17 16.65 -1.22
CA PHE A 156 17.68 15.83 -2.33
C PHE A 156 16.22 16.13 -2.66
N ASP A 157 16.02 16.88 -3.74
CA ASP A 157 14.69 17.32 -4.17
C ASP A 157 13.76 16.15 -4.51
N TYR A 158 14.27 15.09 -5.15
CA TYR A 158 13.47 13.90 -5.44
C TYR A 158 12.97 13.21 -4.17
N LEU A 159 13.78 13.21 -3.11
CA LEU A 159 13.44 12.64 -1.82
C LEU A 159 12.41 13.52 -1.11
N ARG A 160 12.57 14.84 -1.16
CA ARG A 160 11.56 15.78 -0.66
C ARG A 160 10.22 15.55 -1.34
N GLU A 161 10.19 15.56 -2.66
CA GLU A 161 8.94 15.41 -3.43
C GLU A 161 8.25 14.06 -3.15
N ILE A 162 8.97 12.94 -3.05
CA ILE A 162 8.31 11.66 -2.76
C ILE A 162 7.81 11.55 -1.32
N ILE A 163 8.52 12.15 -0.34
CA ILE A 163 8.03 12.22 1.05
C ILE A 163 6.77 13.09 1.15
N LEU A 164 6.75 14.23 0.45
CA LEU A 164 5.54 15.07 0.35
C LEU A 164 4.38 14.29 -0.29
N ALA A 165 4.65 13.61 -1.40
CA ALA A 165 3.66 12.82 -2.11
C ALA A 165 3.04 11.73 -1.23
N THR A 166 3.89 10.95 -0.55
CA THR A 166 3.48 9.84 0.31
C THR A 166 2.69 10.34 1.53
N SER A 167 3.11 11.46 2.10
CA SER A 167 2.42 12.07 3.24
C SER A 167 1.06 12.64 2.87
N ALA A 168 0.96 13.28 1.70
CA ALA A 168 -0.27 13.83 1.19
C ALA A 168 -1.29 12.73 0.85
N VAL A 169 -0.88 11.64 0.18
CA VAL A 169 -1.78 10.50 -0.07
C VAL A 169 -2.21 9.81 1.22
N HIS A 170 -1.31 9.67 2.19
CA HIS A 170 -1.65 9.11 3.51
C HIS A 170 -2.67 9.97 4.26
N LEU A 171 -2.54 11.30 4.20
CA LEU A 171 -3.52 12.20 4.80
C LEU A 171 -4.88 12.12 4.07
N ALA A 172 -4.87 11.97 2.75
CA ALA A 172 -6.08 11.80 1.95
C ALA A 172 -6.84 10.52 2.34
N THR A 173 -6.13 9.40 2.51
CA THR A 173 -6.74 8.11 2.88
C THR A 173 -7.24 8.11 4.32
N LEU A 174 -6.50 8.73 5.25
CA LEU A 174 -6.95 8.92 6.64
C LEU A 174 -8.22 9.77 6.73
N ARG A 175 -8.37 10.79 5.87
CA ARG A 175 -9.62 11.57 5.79
C ARG A 175 -10.77 10.74 5.22
N ARG A 176 -10.49 9.95 4.18
CA ARG A 176 -11.47 9.01 3.60
C ARG A 176 -11.97 8.01 4.62
N SER A 177 -11.09 7.44 5.45
CA SER A 177 -11.48 6.49 6.51
C SER A 177 -12.37 7.11 7.59
N ARG A 178 -12.35 8.44 7.73
CA ARG A 178 -13.22 9.23 8.60
C ARG A 178 -14.47 9.78 7.89
N GLY A 179 -14.77 9.31 6.67
CA GLY A 179 -15.95 9.69 5.90
C GLY A 179 -15.82 10.98 5.09
N GLN A 180 -14.63 11.59 5.01
CA GLN A 180 -14.39 12.79 4.21
C GLN A 180 -13.95 12.41 2.79
N LEU A 181 -14.87 12.54 1.82
CA LEU A 181 -14.66 12.06 0.44
C LEU A 181 -13.83 13.01 -0.44
N THR A 182 -13.79 14.30 -0.12
CA THR A 182 -13.01 15.30 -0.88
C THR A 182 -11.68 15.56 -0.18
N SER A 183 -10.58 15.32 -0.88
CA SER A 183 -9.24 15.57 -0.37
C SER A 183 -8.42 16.38 -1.38
N PRO A 184 -8.18 17.69 -1.13
CA PRO A 184 -7.25 18.47 -1.94
C PRO A 184 -5.82 17.90 -1.90
N GLU A 185 -5.47 17.18 -0.83
CA GLU A 185 -4.16 16.55 -0.65
C GLU A 185 -3.85 15.55 -1.77
N LEU A 186 -4.85 14.92 -2.38
CA LEU A 186 -4.63 13.99 -3.49
C LEU A 186 -4.02 14.69 -4.72
N VAL A 187 -4.38 15.96 -4.97
CA VAL A 187 -3.78 16.75 -6.06
C VAL A 187 -2.31 17.03 -5.77
N ASP A 188 -2.00 17.40 -4.53
CA ASP A 188 -0.62 17.62 -4.08
C ASP A 188 0.19 16.32 -4.17
N ALA A 189 -0.40 15.20 -3.73
CA ALA A 189 0.20 13.88 -3.75
C ALA A 189 0.64 13.47 -5.16
N LEU A 190 -0.27 13.54 -6.13
CA LEU A 190 0.01 13.17 -7.51
C LEU A 190 0.99 14.13 -8.19
N THR A 191 0.87 15.44 -7.89
CA THR A 191 1.78 16.45 -8.43
C THR A 191 3.21 16.23 -7.95
N SER A 192 3.39 16.01 -6.64
CA SER A 192 4.70 15.74 -6.06
C SER A 192 5.26 14.38 -6.49
N LYS A 193 4.44 13.34 -6.60
CA LYS A 193 4.86 12.03 -7.16
C LYS A 193 5.44 12.21 -8.56
N GLN A 194 4.75 12.95 -9.43
CA GLN A 194 5.21 13.21 -10.80
C GLN A 194 6.54 13.99 -10.84
N ARG A 195 6.71 14.99 -9.96
CA ARG A 195 7.97 15.74 -9.83
C ARG A 195 9.10 14.84 -9.37
N ALA A 196 8.87 14.00 -8.36
CA ALA A 196 9.85 13.06 -7.86
C ALA A 196 10.35 12.10 -8.96
N ILE A 197 9.45 11.56 -9.79
CA ILE A 197 9.82 10.68 -10.93
C ILE A 197 10.72 11.43 -11.92
N SER A 198 10.36 12.66 -12.29
CA SER A 198 11.17 13.47 -13.21
C SER A 198 12.56 13.75 -12.63
N LEU A 199 12.65 14.09 -11.35
CA LEU A 199 13.92 14.38 -10.67
C LEU A 199 14.82 13.14 -10.54
N ILE A 200 14.25 11.96 -10.24
CA ILE A 200 15.02 10.70 -10.22
C ILE A 200 15.56 10.37 -11.61
N ARG A 201 14.77 10.55 -12.66
CA ARG A 201 15.23 10.31 -14.04
C ARG A 201 16.44 11.16 -14.39
N THR A 202 16.43 12.44 -14.01
CA THR A 202 17.59 13.32 -14.16
C THR A 202 18.76 12.85 -13.31
N ALA A 203 18.54 12.53 -12.03
CA ALA A 203 19.59 12.08 -11.12
C ALA A 203 20.28 10.79 -11.60
N LEU A 204 19.53 9.85 -12.20
CA LEU A 204 20.04 8.60 -12.77
C LEU A 204 20.83 8.79 -14.07
N SER A 205 20.68 9.93 -14.76
CA SER A 205 21.44 10.25 -15.97
C SER A 205 22.84 10.82 -15.69
N GLU A 206 23.11 11.16 -14.43
CA GLU A 206 24.40 11.68 -13.97
C GLU A 206 25.25 10.56 -13.35
N GLU A 207 26.54 10.83 -13.15
CA GLU A 207 27.42 9.91 -12.41
C GLU A 207 26.93 9.74 -10.97
N LEU A 208 26.70 8.48 -10.56
CA LEU A 208 26.14 8.14 -9.26
C LEU A 208 27.25 7.72 -8.28
N ASP A 209 27.50 8.57 -7.29
CA ASP A 209 28.25 8.17 -6.10
C ASP A 209 27.45 7.16 -5.24
N SER A 210 28.13 6.51 -4.29
CA SER A 210 27.49 5.53 -3.40
C SER A 210 26.34 6.14 -2.60
N PHE A 211 26.51 7.34 -2.03
CA PHE A 211 25.50 8.00 -1.20
C PHE A 211 24.22 8.34 -1.99
N ARG A 212 24.37 8.76 -3.24
CA ARG A 212 23.29 9.03 -4.17
C ARG A 212 22.53 7.76 -4.53
N ARG A 213 23.21 6.62 -4.73
CA ARG A 213 22.55 5.32 -4.94
C ARG A 213 21.66 4.94 -3.75
N HIS A 214 22.15 5.11 -2.52
CA HIS A 214 21.36 4.83 -1.30
C HIS A 214 20.13 5.73 -1.18
N THR A 215 20.28 7.03 -1.44
CA THR A 215 19.16 7.99 -1.35
C THR A 215 18.13 7.81 -2.46
N ILE A 216 18.55 7.41 -3.67
CA ILE A 216 17.63 6.99 -4.74
C ILE A 216 16.88 5.72 -4.34
N LEU A 217 17.55 4.72 -3.75
CA LEU A 217 16.91 3.49 -3.27
C LEU A 217 15.84 3.79 -2.20
N ILE A 218 16.14 4.67 -1.24
CA ILE A 218 15.17 5.14 -0.25
C ILE A 218 13.96 5.75 -0.97
N ALA A 219 14.19 6.64 -1.93
CA ALA A 219 13.09 7.26 -2.68
C ALA A 219 12.24 6.23 -3.45
N ILE A 220 12.85 5.20 -4.03
CA ILE A 220 12.15 4.10 -4.73
C ILE A 220 11.21 3.34 -3.78
N VAL A 221 11.63 3.01 -2.56
CA VAL A 221 10.73 2.39 -1.58
C VAL A 221 9.55 3.28 -1.23
N PHE A 222 9.75 4.60 -1.15
CA PHE A 222 8.63 5.51 -0.94
C PHE A 222 7.66 5.60 -2.12
N PHE A 223 8.07 5.28 -3.35
CA PHE A 223 7.12 5.06 -4.44
C PHE A 223 6.28 3.80 -4.23
N VAL A 224 6.88 2.71 -3.73
CA VAL A 224 6.13 1.49 -3.37
C VAL A 224 5.16 1.78 -2.23
N ASN A 225 5.60 2.49 -1.18
CA ASN A 225 4.74 2.90 -0.07
C ASN A 225 3.62 3.83 -0.53
N PHE A 226 3.89 4.77 -1.45
CA PHE A 226 2.84 5.58 -2.06
C PHE A 226 1.77 4.68 -2.70
N ASP A 227 2.18 3.71 -3.52
CA ASP A 227 1.23 2.85 -4.22
C ASP A 227 0.42 1.99 -3.23
N LEU A 228 1.05 1.45 -2.19
CA LEU A 228 0.40 0.71 -1.10
C LEU A 228 -0.63 1.55 -0.35
N ILE A 229 -0.29 2.81 -0.05
CA ILE A 229 -1.18 3.73 0.67
C ILE A 229 -2.34 4.16 -0.23
N ASP A 230 -2.11 4.39 -1.53
CA ASP A 230 -3.16 4.80 -2.45
C ASP A 230 -4.19 3.68 -2.70
N SER A 231 -3.73 2.51 -3.17
CA SER A 231 -4.62 1.38 -3.50
C SER A 231 -3.97 0.00 -3.52
N GLY A 232 -2.64 -0.09 -3.45
CA GLY A 232 -1.85 -1.31 -3.66
C GLY A 232 -1.73 -1.76 -5.12
N ARG A 233 -2.34 -1.07 -6.09
CA ARG A 233 -2.43 -1.55 -7.48
C ARG A 233 -1.34 -0.99 -8.41
N GLY A 234 -0.81 -1.86 -9.28
CA GLY A 234 -0.15 -1.49 -10.53
C GLY A 234 1.31 -1.02 -10.41
N GLY A 235 1.54 0.18 -9.88
CA GLY A 235 2.84 0.88 -10.01
C GLY A 235 4.00 0.21 -9.27
N TRP A 236 3.71 -0.48 -8.17
CA TRP A 236 4.72 -1.01 -7.26
C TRP A 236 5.69 -1.99 -7.91
N LYS A 237 5.25 -2.79 -8.90
CA LYS A 237 6.10 -3.79 -9.58
C LYS A 237 7.31 -3.15 -10.25
N ALA A 238 7.09 -2.06 -10.98
CA ALA A 238 8.16 -1.34 -11.68
C ALA A 238 9.14 -0.70 -10.67
N HIS A 239 8.62 -0.25 -9.52
CA HIS A 239 9.45 0.29 -8.45
C HIS A 239 10.29 -0.79 -7.75
N ILE A 240 9.72 -1.99 -7.50
CA ILE A 240 10.47 -3.14 -6.96
C ILE A 240 11.53 -3.64 -7.94
N GLU A 241 11.25 -3.65 -9.25
CA GLU A 241 12.24 -3.99 -10.28
C GLU A 241 13.42 -3.00 -10.26
N ALA A 242 13.12 -1.70 -10.23
CA ALA A 242 14.14 -0.66 -10.13
C ALA A 242 14.96 -0.78 -8.83
N ALA A 243 14.30 -1.09 -7.71
CA ALA A 243 14.99 -1.32 -6.43
C ALA A 243 15.92 -2.53 -6.50
N GLY A 244 15.48 -3.65 -7.06
CA GLY A 244 16.29 -4.86 -7.23
C GLY A 244 17.56 -4.59 -8.04
N ALA A 245 17.44 -3.83 -9.15
CA ALA A 245 18.60 -3.42 -9.95
C ALA A 245 19.59 -2.53 -9.16
N LEU A 246 19.09 -1.59 -8.36
CA LEU A 246 19.95 -0.75 -7.50
C LEU A 246 20.62 -1.56 -6.38
N ILE A 247 19.89 -2.47 -5.74
CA ILE A 247 20.41 -3.32 -4.66
C ILE A 247 21.52 -4.23 -5.19
N GLN A 248 21.31 -4.84 -6.36
CA GLN A 248 22.33 -5.61 -7.07
C GLN A 248 23.59 -4.76 -7.33
N ALA A 249 23.43 -3.55 -7.88
CA ALA A 249 24.56 -2.67 -8.16
C ALA A 249 25.32 -2.23 -6.89
N LEU A 250 24.60 -2.02 -5.78
CA LEU A 250 25.21 -1.73 -4.48
C LEU A 250 25.98 -2.95 -3.93
N HIS A 251 25.40 -4.14 -4.06
CA HIS A 251 26.04 -5.39 -3.64
C HIS A 251 27.33 -5.68 -4.40
N ASP A 252 27.29 -5.58 -5.73
CA ASP A 252 28.43 -5.86 -6.62
C ASP A 252 29.58 -4.87 -6.41
N SER A 253 29.31 -3.67 -5.87
CA SER A 253 30.34 -2.68 -5.57
C SER A 253 31.26 -3.05 -4.38
N HIS A 254 30.94 -4.11 -3.63
CA HIS A 254 31.70 -4.67 -2.49
C HIS A 254 32.18 -3.65 -1.43
N SER A 255 31.61 -2.44 -1.41
CA SER A 255 31.95 -1.40 -0.45
C SER A 255 31.02 -1.51 0.75
N PRO A 256 31.51 -1.86 1.96
CA PRO A 256 30.69 -1.86 3.15
C PRO A 256 30.23 -0.43 3.41
N TRP A 257 28.94 -0.14 3.25
CA TRP A 257 28.40 1.17 3.59
C TRP A 257 28.30 1.30 5.12
N SER A 258 29.24 2.04 5.70
CA SER A 258 29.19 2.52 7.08
C SER A 258 28.91 4.02 7.07
N GLY A 259 27.64 4.40 7.17
CA GLY A 259 27.23 5.80 7.16
C GLY A 259 26.00 6.06 8.02
N PRO A 260 25.64 7.35 8.20
CA PRO A 260 24.48 7.74 9.00
C PRO A 260 23.15 7.13 8.53
N LEU A 261 23.10 6.65 7.27
CA LEU A 261 21.93 6.06 6.64
C LEU A 261 21.91 4.53 6.63
N THR A 262 22.88 3.85 7.27
CA THR A 262 22.95 2.38 7.24
C THR A 262 21.65 1.75 7.75
N ALA A 263 21.13 2.20 8.89
CA ALA A 263 19.89 1.65 9.46
C ALA A 263 18.66 1.81 8.55
N VAL A 264 18.46 2.98 7.95
CA VAL A 264 17.32 3.21 7.04
C VAL A 264 17.51 2.48 5.71
N THR A 265 18.75 2.31 5.26
CA THR A 265 19.05 1.54 4.05
C THR A 265 18.74 0.07 4.28
N ASP A 266 19.22 -0.52 5.38
CA ASP A 266 18.97 -1.93 5.70
C ASP A 266 17.45 -2.20 5.80
N MET A 267 16.69 -1.27 6.40
CA MET A 267 15.23 -1.31 6.42
C MET A 267 14.62 -1.30 5.02
N VAL A 268 14.99 -0.33 4.19
CA VAL A 268 14.48 -0.15 2.83
C VAL A 268 14.79 -1.35 1.94
N VAL A 269 15.98 -1.95 2.08
CA VAL A 269 16.35 -3.18 1.35
C VAL A 269 15.47 -4.36 1.81
N ALA A 270 15.28 -4.53 3.12
CA ALA A 270 14.43 -5.58 3.66
C ALA A 270 12.96 -5.41 3.25
N ASP A 271 12.44 -4.18 3.26
CA ASP A 271 11.09 -3.86 2.79
C ASP A 271 10.93 -4.21 1.30
N CYS A 272 11.91 -3.87 0.44
CA CYS A 272 11.90 -4.27 -0.97
C CYS A 272 11.80 -5.79 -1.14
N ILE A 273 12.58 -6.54 -0.36
CA ILE A 273 12.59 -8.00 -0.39
C ILE A 273 11.24 -8.54 0.09
N ALA A 274 10.71 -8.04 1.21
CA ALA A 274 9.41 -8.47 1.73
C ALA A 274 8.27 -8.17 0.73
N PHE A 275 8.25 -6.98 0.13
CA PHE A 275 7.28 -6.60 -0.91
C PHE A 275 7.40 -7.48 -2.15
N HIS A 276 8.62 -7.80 -2.58
CA HIS A 276 8.86 -8.74 -3.66
C HIS A 276 8.28 -10.13 -3.34
N ILE A 277 8.61 -10.68 -2.16
CA ILE A 277 8.16 -12.01 -1.72
C ILE A 277 6.64 -12.06 -1.66
N LEU A 278 6.01 -11.17 -0.89
CA LEU A 278 4.57 -11.18 -0.66
C LEU A 278 3.80 -10.83 -1.95
N GLY A 279 4.27 -9.86 -2.73
CA GLY A 279 3.69 -9.53 -4.04
C GLY A 279 3.73 -10.69 -5.04
N SER A 280 4.80 -11.50 -5.01
CA SER A 280 4.96 -12.67 -5.88
C SER A 280 4.00 -13.82 -5.56
N THR A 281 3.45 -13.87 -4.34
CA THR A 281 2.51 -14.92 -3.95
C THR A 281 1.23 -14.87 -4.79
N ILE A 282 0.69 -13.68 -5.02
CA ILE A 282 -0.62 -13.46 -5.68
C ILE A 282 -0.54 -12.80 -7.07
N SER A 283 0.61 -12.23 -7.45
CA SER A 283 0.78 -11.63 -8.78
C SER A 283 1.25 -12.66 -9.81
N SER A 284 0.80 -12.50 -11.07
CA SER A 284 1.44 -13.19 -12.20
C SER A 284 2.86 -12.65 -12.38
N ARG A 285 3.81 -13.56 -12.64
CA ARG A 285 5.25 -13.28 -12.69
C ARG A 285 5.62 -12.57 -13.99
N ASP A 286 6.26 -11.43 -13.87
CA ASP A 286 7.05 -10.82 -14.95
C ASP A 286 8.51 -11.26 -14.75
N ALA A 287 9.11 -11.96 -15.73
CA ALA A 287 10.43 -12.59 -15.58
C ALA A 287 11.55 -11.62 -15.15
N ALA A 288 11.41 -10.32 -15.44
CA ALA A 288 12.37 -9.27 -15.12
C ALA A 288 12.45 -8.93 -13.61
N THR A 289 11.34 -9.04 -12.86
CA THR A 289 11.31 -8.69 -11.42
C THR A 289 12.09 -9.66 -10.52
N ALA A 290 12.38 -10.87 -10.99
CA ALA A 290 13.05 -11.90 -10.18
C ALA A 290 14.58 -11.70 -10.10
N SER A 291 15.22 -11.18 -11.14
CA SER A 291 16.68 -11.28 -11.28
C SER A 291 17.47 -10.42 -10.28
N GLY A 292 16.91 -9.30 -9.81
CA GLY A 292 17.64 -8.36 -8.93
C GLY A 292 17.85 -8.85 -7.49
N PHE A 293 17.08 -9.84 -7.04
CA PHE A 293 17.17 -10.38 -5.68
C PHE A 293 17.78 -11.79 -5.63
N ASP A 294 18.07 -12.40 -6.79
CA ASP A 294 18.49 -13.80 -6.87
C ASP A 294 19.89 -14.07 -6.30
N LYS A 295 20.80 -13.09 -6.34
CA LYS A 295 22.17 -13.23 -5.82
C LYS A 295 22.34 -12.82 -4.36
N LEU A 296 21.28 -12.33 -3.71
CA LEU A 296 21.36 -11.80 -2.36
C LEU A 296 21.20 -12.90 -1.31
N ASP A 297 21.93 -12.78 -0.20
CA ASP A 297 21.63 -13.52 1.02
C ASP A 297 20.39 -12.90 1.72
N VAL A 298 19.22 -13.26 1.18
CA VAL A 298 17.91 -12.76 1.61
C VAL A 298 17.70 -12.96 3.10
N LEU A 299 18.03 -14.14 3.63
CA LEU A 299 17.80 -14.47 5.03
C LEU A 299 18.64 -13.60 5.97
N SER A 300 19.93 -13.43 5.66
CA SER A 300 20.80 -12.57 6.46
C SER A 300 20.39 -11.11 6.41
N ILE A 301 19.91 -10.61 5.27
CA ILE A 301 19.40 -9.24 5.15
C ILE A 301 18.14 -9.04 6.01
N LEU A 302 17.16 -9.94 5.89
CA LEU A 302 15.89 -9.83 6.63
C LEU A 302 16.10 -9.92 8.16
N ARG A 303 16.99 -10.81 8.62
CA ARG A 303 17.31 -10.95 10.05
C ARG A 303 17.89 -9.69 10.69
N LYS A 304 18.60 -8.84 9.94
CA LYS A 304 19.18 -7.59 10.49
C LYS A 304 18.12 -6.63 11.02
N VAL A 305 16.91 -6.67 10.45
CA VAL A 305 15.86 -5.70 10.73
C VAL A 305 14.54 -6.35 11.17
N GLU A 306 14.58 -7.63 11.56
CA GLU A 306 13.38 -8.40 11.91
C GLU A 306 12.57 -7.77 13.05
N MET A 307 13.24 -7.02 13.95
CA MET A 307 12.58 -6.29 15.04
C MET A 307 11.76 -5.07 14.58
N TYR A 308 12.05 -4.54 13.40
CA TYR A 308 11.41 -3.35 12.84
C TYR A 308 10.40 -3.66 11.72
N SER A 309 10.47 -4.86 11.13
CA SER A 309 9.59 -5.30 10.04
C SER A 309 8.11 -5.12 10.42
N TYR A 310 7.38 -4.28 9.68
CA TYR A 310 5.99 -3.94 10.04
C TYR A 310 4.99 -5.07 9.77
N HIS A 311 5.30 -6.00 8.86
CA HIS A 311 4.45 -7.14 8.54
C HIS A 311 4.57 -8.26 9.59
N GLY A 312 5.64 -8.26 10.41
CA GLY A 312 5.83 -9.18 11.54
C GLY A 312 5.96 -10.66 11.17
N CYS A 313 6.32 -10.96 9.92
CA CYS A 313 6.56 -12.31 9.43
C CYS A 313 8.03 -12.68 9.70
N PRO A 314 8.33 -13.86 10.29
CA PRO A 314 9.70 -14.28 10.52
C PRO A 314 10.51 -14.39 9.20
N PRO A 315 11.79 -13.98 9.20
CA PRO A 315 12.66 -14.08 8.01
C PRO A 315 12.71 -15.48 7.39
N GLU A 316 12.73 -16.53 8.21
CA GLU A 316 12.74 -17.92 7.76
C GLU A 316 11.46 -18.30 7.02
N ILE A 317 10.30 -17.80 7.46
CA ILE A 317 9.02 -18.05 6.79
C ILE A 317 8.98 -17.31 5.45
N LEU A 318 9.47 -16.07 5.38
CA LEU A 318 9.60 -15.34 4.11
C LEU A 318 10.54 -16.04 3.11
N GLU A 319 11.68 -16.57 3.57
CA GLU A 319 12.61 -17.32 2.73
C GLU A 319 11.96 -18.61 2.19
N ILE A 320 11.17 -19.30 3.01
CA ILE A 320 10.40 -20.48 2.58
C ILE A 320 9.36 -20.10 1.52
N ILE A 321 8.62 -18.99 1.70
CA ILE A 321 7.66 -18.47 0.71
C ILE A 321 8.38 -18.17 -0.61
N LEU A 322 9.53 -17.48 -0.56
CA LEU A 322 10.34 -17.17 -1.73
C LEU A 322 10.78 -18.43 -2.49
N SER A 323 11.26 -19.44 -1.75
CA SER A 323 11.65 -20.74 -2.29
C SER A 323 10.45 -21.42 -3.00
N ALA A 324 9.28 -21.44 -2.35
CA ALA A 324 8.05 -21.99 -2.93
C ALA A 324 7.62 -21.27 -4.22
N THR A 325 7.66 -19.93 -4.22
CA THR A 325 7.36 -19.13 -5.41
C THR A 325 8.32 -19.45 -6.56
N ARG A 326 9.62 -19.57 -6.29
CA ARG A 326 10.65 -19.86 -7.32
C ARG A 326 10.44 -21.22 -7.95
N ILE A 327 10.23 -22.25 -7.13
CA ILE A 327 10.06 -23.64 -7.60
C ILE A 327 8.75 -23.76 -8.39
N SER A 328 7.62 -23.30 -7.84
CA SER A 328 6.32 -23.38 -8.53
C SER A 328 6.34 -22.68 -9.90
N ALA A 329 7.06 -21.56 -10.01
CA ALA A 329 7.22 -20.87 -11.29
C ALA A 329 8.12 -21.61 -12.30
N ASN A 330 9.13 -22.37 -11.85
CA ASN A 330 9.99 -23.15 -12.73
C ASN A 330 9.29 -24.42 -13.23
N THR A 331 8.50 -25.09 -12.38
CA THR A 331 7.68 -26.25 -12.76
C THR A 331 6.70 -25.90 -13.89
N VAL A 332 6.13 -24.69 -13.88
CA VAL A 332 5.24 -24.21 -14.96
C VAL A 332 6.02 -23.93 -16.27
N ARG A 333 7.29 -23.53 -16.20
CA ARG A 333 8.09 -23.15 -17.40
C ARG A 333 8.77 -24.33 -18.09
N ASN A 334 9.30 -25.29 -17.33
CA ASN A 334 10.21 -26.32 -17.86
C ASN A 334 9.55 -27.69 -18.12
N GLY A 335 8.28 -27.88 -17.73
CA GLY A 335 7.72 -29.23 -17.67
C GLY A 335 8.35 -30.07 -16.55
N LYS A 336 7.76 -31.22 -16.21
CA LYS A 336 8.03 -32.02 -14.99
C LYS A 336 9.43 -32.69 -14.91
N ASP A 337 10.42 -32.31 -15.72
CA ASP A 337 11.64 -33.10 -15.94
C ASP A 337 12.93 -32.58 -15.24
N ASP A 338 12.82 -31.92 -14.08
CA ASP A 338 14.01 -31.61 -13.26
C ASP A 338 13.99 -32.37 -11.92
N ASP A 339 14.79 -33.43 -11.86
CA ASP A 339 15.01 -34.40 -10.78
C ASP A 339 15.69 -33.79 -9.52
N SER A 340 15.92 -32.47 -9.52
CA SER A 340 16.57 -31.72 -8.43
C SER A 340 15.65 -30.76 -7.67
N SER A 341 14.34 -30.79 -7.92
CA SER A 341 13.39 -29.85 -7.30
C SER A 341 12.99 -30.28 -5.87
N ILE A 342 13.23 -29.39 -4.90
CA ILE A 342 12.78 -29.52 -3.50
C ILE A 342 11.27 -29.83 -3.50
N ASN A 343 10.86 -30.89 -2.80
CA ASN A 343 9.47 -31.30 -2.73
C ASN A 343 8.64 -30.24 -1.95
N PRO A 344 7.44 -29.81 -2.40
CA PRO A 344 6.52 -29.00 -1.60
C PRO A 344 6.31 -29.52 -0.16
N GLU A 345 6.28 -30.83 0.06
CA GLU A 345 6.18 -31.40 1.41
C GLU A 345 7.40 -31.03 2.29
N ASP A 346 8.60 -30.95 1.73
CA ASP A 346 9.80 -30.54 2.46
C ASP A 346 9.71 -29.07 2.88
N LEU A 347 9.15 -28.21 2.03
CA LEU A 347 8.93 -26.79 2.36
C LEU A 347 7.90 -26.63 3.47
N ILE A 348 6.80 -27.39 3.41
CA ILE A 348 5.79 -27.43 4.48
C ILE A 348 6.43 -27.93 5.77
N GLN A 349 7.22 -29.01 5.73
CA GLN A 349 7.88 -29.55 6.90
C GLN A 349 8.88 -28.57 7.51
N ARG A 350 9.68 -27.88 6.67
CA ARG A 350 10.58 -26.80 7.10
C ARG A 350 9.79 -25.70 7.82
N ALA A 351 8.71 -25.21 7.23
CA ALA A 351 7.86 -24.20 7.86
C ALA A 351 7.28 -24.69 9.19
N ARG A 352 6.74 -25.90 9.25
CA ARG A 352 6.18 -26.52 10.46
C ARG A 352 7.22 -26.70 11.58
N SER A 353 8.45 -27.05 11.22
CA SER A 353 9.56 -27.25 12.17
C SER A 353 10.13 -25.95 12.74
N PHE A 354 9.80 -24.80 12.15
CA PHE A 354 10.29 -23.51 12.61
C PHE A 354 9.72 -23.17 14.00
N ASP A 355 10.64 -22.95 14.96
CA ASP A 355 10.31 -22.58 16.33
C ASP A 355 9.97 -21.09 16.43
N VAL A 356 8.69 -20.80 16.19
CA VAL A 356 8.12 -19.45 16.28
C VAL A 356 8.30 -18.84 17.66
N TYR A 357 8.20 -19.64 18.74
CA TYR A 357 8.31 -19.14 20.10
C TYR A 357 9.74 -18.73 20.43
N ALA A 358 10.72 -19.57 20.08
CA ALA A 358 12.13 -19.23 20.26
C ALA A 358 12.52 -17.99 19.44
N TRP A 359 12.01 -17.85 18.22
CA TRP A 359 12.20 -16.64 17.41
C TRP A 359 11.59 -15.40 18.10
N ALA A 360 10.31 -15.47 18.49
CA ALA A 360 9.62 -14.34 19.12
C ALA A 360 10.26 -13.91 20.44
N LYS A 361 10.83 -14.87 21.20
CA LYS A 361 11.55 -14.62 22.46
C LYS A 361 12.88 -13.90 22.26
N LYS A 362 13.55 -14.05 21.11
CA LYS A 362 14.80 -13.33 20.80
C LYS A 362 14.54 -11.83 20.59
N ILE A 363 13.34 -11.47 20.13
CA ILE A 363 12.92 -10.08 19.97
C ILE A 363 12.49 -9.54 21.33
N HIS A 364 13.40 -8.83 22.00
CA HIS A 364 13.19 -8.18 23.28
C HIS A 364 13.37 -6.66 23.17
N ASP A 365 12.89 -5.92 24.17
CA ASP A 365 13.06 -4.47 24.33
C ASP A 365 12.53 -3.55 23.22
N VAL A 366 11.80 -4.07 22.23
CA VAL A 366 11.17 -3.26 21.17
C VAL A 366 9.78 -2.75 21.55
N ALA A 367 8.95 -3.57 22.18
CA ALA A 367 7.62 -3.16 22.63
C ALA A 367 7.67 -2.44 23.99
N PRO A 368 6.73 -1.53 24.28
CA PRO A 368 6.63 -0.88 25.59
C PRO A 368 6.15 -1.82 26.70
N PHE A 369 5.47 -2.91 26.34
CA PHE A 369 4.96 -3.95 27.25
C PHE A 369 5.29 -5.33 26.68
N ASP A 370 5.28 -6.36 27.54
CA ASP A 370 5.46 -7.73 27.07
C ASP A 370 4.29 -8.16 26.17
N ASP A 371 4.62 -8.44 24.92
CA ASP A 371 3.75 -8.86 23.84
C ASP A 371 4.29 -10.12 23.15
N LEU A 372 5.13 -10.90 23.85
CA LEU A 372 5.65 -12.19 23.38
C LEU A 372 4.53 -13.10 22.86
N ALA A 373 3.41 -13.16 23.58
CA ALA A 373 2.24 -13.92 23.17
C ALA A 373 1.69 -13.42 21.82
N THR A 374 1.50 -12.10 21.66
CA THR A 374 0.98 -11.51 20.43
C THR A 374 1.94 -11.71 19.25
N ARG A 375 3.26 -11.53 19.46
CA ARG A 375 4.30 -11.83 18.46
C ARG A 375 4.24 -13.29 18.01
N THR A 376 4.16 -14.21 18.97
CA THR A 376 4.06 -15.65 18.70
C THR A 376 2.80 -15.97 17.89
N ARG A 377 1.65 -15.37 18.24
CA ARG A 377 0.39 -15.57 17.49
C ARG A 377 0.50 -15.05 16.07
N LEU A 378 1.00 -13.83 15.87
CA LEU A 378 1.15 -13.27 14.52
C LEU A 378 2.08 -14.12 13.65
N ALA A 379 3.24 -14.50 14.16
CA ALA A 379 4.19 -15.33 13.42
C ALA A 379 3.66 -16.74 13.13
N SER A 380 2.89 -17.34 14.05
CA SER A 380 2.21 -18.62 13.79
C SER A 380 1.13 -18.49 12.72
N ALA A 381 0.40 -17.37 12.65
CA ALA A 381 -0.55 -17.11 11.56
C ALA A 381 0.15 -17.04 10.19
N HIS A 382 1.29 -16.32 10.11
CA HIS A 382 2.13 -16.27 8.92
C HIS A 382 2.64 -17.67 8.52
N ARG A 383 3.12 -18.47 9.48
CA ARG A 383 3.58 -19.85 9.24
C ARG A 383 2.47 -20.73 8.67
N ALA A 384 1.27 -20.72 9.26
CA ALA A 384 0.13 -21.49 8.76
C ALA A 384 -0.30 -21.01 7.36
N SER A 385 -0.33 -19.70 7.13
CA SER A 385 -0.65 -19.12 5.82
C SER A 385 0.42 -19.42 4.76
N ALA A 386 1.70 -19.53 5.15
CA ALA A 386 2.78 -19.95 4.27
C ALA A 386 2.62 -21.43 3.84
N CYS A 387 2.29 -22.32 4.78
CA CYS A 387 1.96 -23.72 4.45
C CYS A 387 0.76 -23.80 3.49
N LEU A 388 -0.27 -22.99 3.72
CA LEU A 388 -1.44 -22.91 2.82
C LEU A 388 -1.04 -22.40 1.44
N TYR A 389 -0.21 -21.36 1.37
CA TYR A 389 0.32 -20.85 0.11
C TYR A 389 1.11 -21.92 -0.65
N ILE A 390 2.03 -22.64 0.01
CA ILE A 390 2.81 -23.72 -0.62
C ILE A 390 1.85 -24.76 -1.20
N MET A 391 0.89 -25.25 -0.42
CA MET A 391 -0.09 -26.22 -0.90
C MET A 391 -0.81 -25.71 -2.15
N LEU A 392 -1.29 -24.47 -2.15
CA LEU A 392 -1.99 -23.88 -3.29
C LEU A 392 -1.10 -23.64 -4.51
N ALA A 393 0.20 -23.36 -4.31
CA ALA A 393 1.14 -23.11 -5.38
C ALA A 393 1.51 -24.38 -6.17
N PHE A 394 1.41 -25.56 -5.54
CA PHE A 394 1.75 -26.86 -6.14
C PHE A 394 0.54 -27.76 -6.41
N SER A 395 -0.64 -27.45 -5.85
CA SER A 395 -1.85 -28.25 -6.01
C SER A 395 -2.60 -28.02 -7.32
N GLY A 396 -3.05 -29.11 -7.93
CA GLY A 396 -4.12 -29.12 -8.93
C GLY A 396 -5.51 -28.91 -8.30
N PRO A 397 -6.59 -28.83 -9.11
CA PRO A 397 -7.95 -28.54 -8.66
C PRO A 397 -8.47 -29.48 -7.55
N GLU A 398 -8.02 -30.73 -7.54
CA GLU A 398 -8.53 -31.77 -6.63
C GLU A 398 -8.06 -31.65 -5.18
N HIS A 399 -6.91 -31.00 -4.91
CA HIS A 399 -6.32 -30.93 -3.57
C HIS A 399 -6.73 -29.68 -2.76
N ILE A 400 -7.55 -28.82 -3.36
CA ILE A 400 -7.85 -27.48 -2.84
C ILE A 400 -8.88 -27.52 -1.71
N ARG A 401 -9.79 -28.50 -1.75
CA ARG A 401 -10.77 -28.76 -0.69
C ARG A 401 -10.35 -29.96 0.18
N SER A 402 -9.06 -30.12 0.40
CA SER A 402 -8.55 -31.15 1.31
C SER A 402 -8.79 -30.76 2.76
N SER A 403 -8.94 -31.75 3.64
CA SER A 403 -9.02 -31.52 5.09
C SER A 403 -7.79 -30.75 5.61
N GLN A 404 -6.63 -30.98 5.00
CA GLN A 404 -5.39 -30.28 5.33
C GLN A 404 -5.48 -28.77 5.05
N ALA A 405 -6.14 -28.36 3.96
CA ALA A 405 -6.35 -26.94 3.66
C ALA A 405 -7.30 -26.30 4.70
N GLU A 406 -8.36 -27.00 5.09
CA GLU A 406 -9.31 -26.55 6.12
C GLU A 406 -8.65 -26.43 7.51
N ASP A 407 -7.77 -27.38 7.87
CA ASP A 407 -6.99 -27.34 9.09
C ASP A 407 -6.06 -26.12 9.13
N LEU A 408 -5.40 -25.80 8.01
CA LEU A 408 -4.51 -24.63 7.88
C LEU A 408 -5.26 -23.30 7.94
N VAL A 409 -6.46 -23.24 7.36
CA VAL A 409 -7.36 -22.08 7.49
C VAL A 409 -7.77 -21.91 8.95
N SER A 410 -8.20 -22.99 9.61
CA SER A 410 -8.62 -22.97 11.01
C SER A 410 -7.49 -22.54 11.95
N GLU A 411 -6.28 -23.07 11.75
CA GLU A 411 -5.09 -22.68 12.49
C GLU A 411 -4.73 -21.20 12.25
N SER A 412 -4.74 -20.75 11.00
CA SER A 412 -4.50 -19.34 10.66
C SER A 412 -5.49 -18.43 11.36
N LEU A 413 -6.79 -18.72 11.29
CA LEU A 413 -7.85 -17.94 11.90
C LEU A 413 -7.77 -17.93 13.44
N LEU A 414 -7.44 -19.06 14.06
CA LEU A 414 -7.22 -19.15 15.51
C LEU A 414 -6.13 -18.17 15.97
N HIS A 415 -4.99 -18.17 15.27
CA HIS A 415 -3.88 -17.28 15.58
C HIS A 415 -4.21 -15.82 15.31
N LEU A 416 -4.85 -15.54 14.17
CA LEU A 416 -5.31 -14.19 13.80
C LEU A 416 -6.25 -13.61 14.84
N CYS A 417 -7.30 -14.34 15.23
CA CYS A 417 -8.26 -13.91 16.24
C CYS A 417 -7.63 -13.66 17.62
N SER A 418 -6.47 -14.26 17.89
CA SER A 418 -5.72 -14.02 19.13
C SER A 418 -4.90 -12.72 19.11
N VAL A 419 -4.74 -12.07 17.95
CA VAL A 419 -4.07 -10.75 17.84
C VAL A 419 -5.14 -9.65 18.03
N PRO A 420 -5.05 -8.85 19.12
CA PRO A 420 -6.04 -7.81 19.40
C PRO A 420 -6.03 -6.72 18.33
N VAL A 421 -7.21 -6.24 17.92
CA VAL A 421 -7.37 -5.15 16.95
C VAL A 421 -6.73 -3.82 17.41
N SER A 422 -6.57 -3.64 18.71
CA SER A 422 -5.93 -2.46 19.32
C SER A 422 -4.40 -2.56 19.39
N HIS A 423 -3.83 -3.72 19.06
CA HIS A 423 -2.39 -3.96 19.17
C HIS A 423 -1.64 -3.43 17.93
N PRO A 424 -0.46 -2.79 18.06
CA PRO A 424 0.30 -2.26 16.92
C PRO A 424 0.63 -3.30 15.84
N LEU A 425 0.89 -4.54 16.24
CA LEU A 425 1.15 -5.67 15.34
C LEU A 425 -0.06 -6.11 14.50
N PHE A 426 -1.26 -5.58 14.77
CA PHE A 426 -2.46 -5.94 14.03
C PHE A 426 -2.30 -5.67 12.52
N LYS A 427 -1.52 -4.65 12.12
CA LYS A 427 -1.20 -4.39 10.70
C LYS A 427 -0.53 -5.54 9.97
N GLY A 428 0.26 -6.36 10.66
CA GLY A 428 0.93 -7.52 10.06
C GLY A 428 -0.02 -8.67 9.74
N THR A 429 -1.32 -8.54 10.06
CA THR A 429 -2.31 -9.61 9.85
C THR A 429 -2.93 -9.62 8.46
N ALA A 430 -2.67 -8.61 7.61
CA ALA A 430 -3.39 -8.44 6.36
C ALA A 430 -3.14 -9.59 5.37
N TRP A 431 -1.88 -9.93 5.07
CA TRP A 431 -1.57 -11.04 4.16
C TRP A 431 -2.09 -12.41 4.67
N PRO A 432 -1.87 -12.84 5.93
CA PRO A 432 -2.45 -14.08 6.45
C PRO A 432 -3.99 -14.09 6.43
N THR A 433 -4.62 -12.96 6.75
CA THR A 433 -6.10 -12.84 6.71
C THR A 433 -6.61 -12.99 5.27
N PHE A 434 -5.92 -12.40 4.30
CA PHE A 434 -6.25 -12.56 2.88
C PHE A 434 -6.11 -14.02 2.44
N MET A 435 -5.03 -14.71 2.81
CA MET A 435 -4.82 -16.12 2.45
C MET A 435 -5.92 -17.04 3.02
N ALA A 436 -6.23 -16.90 4.31
CA ALA A 436 -7.29 -17.68 4.96
C ALA A 436 -8.68 -17.34 4.41
N GLY A 437 -8.97 -16.04 4.20
CA GLY A 437 -10.24 -15.57 3.65
C GLY A 437 -10.46 -15.99 2.20
N ALA A 438 -9.41 -15.98 1.38
CA ALA A 438 -9.50 -16.43 0.01
C ALA A 438 -9.75 -17.93 -0.05
N GLN A 439 -9.18 -18.72 0.87
CA GLN A 439 -9.35 -20.16 0.87
C GLN A 439 -10.72 -20.62 1.42
N THR A 440 -11.26 -19.98 2.44
CA THR A 440 -12.46 -20.49 3.14
C THR A 440 -13.75 -20.42 2.31
N ASP A 441 -14.56 -21.47 2.42
CA ASP A 441 -15.92 -21.56 1.86
C ASP A 441 -17.01 -21.27 2.91
N ASP A 442 -16.65 -21.25 4.20
CA ASP A 442 -17.58 -20.98 5.29
C ASP A 442 -17.98 -19.48 5.33
N PRO A 443 -19.27 -19.15 5.20
CA PRO A 443 -19.73 -17.75 5.21
C PRO A 443 -19.32 -16.97 6.47
N ALA A 444 -19.29 -17.62 7.64
CA ALA A 444 -18.90 -16.97 8.88
C ALA A 444 -17.40 -16.59 8.87
N SER A 445 -16.56 -17.49 8.37
CA SER A 445 -15.13 -17.26 8.18
C SER A 445 -14.85 -16.19 7.11
N ARG A 446 -15.63 -16.14 6.03
CA ARG A 446 -15.53 -15.07 5.00
C ARG A 446 -15.82 -13.68 5.62
N GLU A 447 -16.89 -13.57 6.40
CA GLU A 447 -17.23 -12.30 7.08
C GLU A 447 -16.20 -11.96 8.17
N LEU A 448 -15.67 -12.95 8.90
CA LEU A 448 -14.59 -12.75 9.86
C LEU A 448 -13.35 -12.14 9.20
N CYS A 449 -12.89 -12.70 8.07
CA CYS A 449 -11.74 -12.16 7.34
C CYS A 449 -12.00 -10.75 6.83
N SER A 450 -13.17 -10.49 6.25
CA SER A 450 -13.55 -9.15 5.81
C SER A 450 -13.58 -8.14 6.95
N SER A 451 -14.21 -8.51 8.08
CA SER A 451 -14.29 -7.71 9.29
C SER A 451 -12.90 -7.33 9.83
N ARG A 452 -11.98 -8.30 9.87
CA ARG A 452 -10.60 -8.07 10.31
C ARG A 452 -9.83 -7.13 9.39
N LEU A 453 -9.96 -7.29 8.07
CA LEU A 453 -9.35 -6.36 7.12
C LEU A 453 -9.95 -4.95 7.26
N ARG A 454 -11.28 -4.82 7.39
CA ARG A 454 -11.94 -3.52 7.65
C ARG A 454 -11.45 -2.88 8.95
N ALA A 455 -11.17 -3.68 9.99
CA ALA A 455 -10.67 -3.17 11.25
C ALA A 455 -9.29 -2.50 11.11
N LEU A 456 -8.44 -2.90 10.16
CA LEU A 456 -7.16 -2.19 9.88
C LEU A 456 -7.38 -0.74 9.48
N TYR A 457 -8.49 -0.49 8.78
CA TYR A 457 -8.84 0.80 8.21
C TYR A 457 -9.59 1.72 9.18
N HIS A 458 -10.25 1.15 10.20
CA HIS A 458 -11.18 1.89 11.07
C HIS A 458 -10.91 1.78 12.58
N ALA A 459 -10.19 0.76 13.05
CA ALA A 459 -10.06 0.52 14.49
C ALA A 459 -9.15 1.55 15.17
N THR A 460 -9.60 2.07 16.31
CA THR A 460 -8.80 2.91 17.21
C THR A 460 -8.17 2.06 18.32
N PRO A 461 -6.96 2.39 18.83
CA PRO A 461 -6.21 3.62 18.59
C PRO A 461 -5.27 3.57 17.38
N PHE A 462 -5.16 2.43 16.69
CA PHE A 462 -4.20 2.23 15.61
C PHE A 462 -4.90 2.10 14.25
N ILE A 463 -4.88 3.17 13.46
CA ILE A 463 -5.44 3.22 12.11
C ILE A 463 -4.30 3.12 11.12
N CYS A 464 -4.32 2.11 10.24
CA CYS A 464 -3.43 1.97 9.09
C CYS A 464 -4.29 2.09 7.81
N PRO A 465 -4.61 3.32 7.36
CA PRO A 465 -5.59 3.55 6.29
C PRO A 465 -4.92 3.38 4.92
N TRP A 466 -4.22 2.26 4.72
CA TRP A 466 -3.53 1.98 3.47
C TRP A 466 -4.53 1.35 2.49
N GLY A 467 -4.64 1.94 1.30
CA GLY A 467 -5.64 1.59 0.31
C GLY A 467 -5.53 0.16 -0.23
N TYR A 468 -4.37 -0.50 -0.08
CA TYR A 468 -4.26 -1.94 -0.40
C TYR A 468 -5.23 -2.80 0.41
N VAL A 469 -5.62 -2.39 1.62
CA VAL A 469 -6.58 -3.12 2.45
C VAL A 469 -7.97 -3.12 1.82
N GLU A 470 -8.42 -1.98 1.31
CA GLU A 470 -9.69 -1.88 0.58
C GLU A 470 -9.63 -2.74 -0.70
N THR A 471 -8.52 -2.71 -1.43
CA THR A 471 -8.31 -3.57 -2.59
C THR A 471 -8.32 -5.06 -2.23
N ALA A 472 -7.70 -5.45 -1.12
CA ALA A 472 -7.69 -6.84 -0.65
C ALA A 472 -9.11 -7.36 -0.36
N ILE A 473 -9.96 -6.54 0.26
CA ILE A 473 -11.37 -6.88 0.51
C ILE A 473 -12.13 -7.08 -0.81
N LEU A 474 -11.93 -6.18 -1.79
CA LEU A 474 -12.54 -6.31 -3.12
C LEU A 474 -12.07 -7.57 -3.84
N MET A 475 -10.79 -7.92 -3.70
CA MET A 475 -10.24 -9.15 -4.27
C MET A 475 -10.82 -10.41 -3.60
N LEU A 476 -11.01 -10.41 -2.28
CA LEU A 476 -11.69 -11.51 -1.58
C LEU A 476 -13.11 -11.70 -2.11
N GLN A 477 -13.87 -10.62 -2.24
CA GLN A 477 -15.23 -10.68 -2.77
C GLN A 477 -15.24 -11.26 -4.19
N ALA A 478 -14.33 -10.83 -5.07
CA ALA A 478 -14.22 -11.37 -6.41
C ALA A 478 -13.88 -12.87 -6.43
N VAL A 479 -13.01 -13.34 -5.53
CA VAL A 479 -12.69 -14.77 -5.37
C VAL A 479 -13.92 -15.56 -4.94
N TRP A 480 -14.68 -15.05 -3.98
CA TRP A 480 -15.91 -15.70 -3.50
C TRP A 480 -16.99 -15.76 -4.58
N ASP A 481 -17.25 -14.64 -5.26
CA ASP A 481 -18.26 -14.55 -6.33
C ASP A 481 -17.93 -15.52 -7.48
N ALA A 482 -16.66 -15.58 -7.88
CA ALA A 482 -16.21 -16.50 -8.93
C ALA A 482 -16.40 -17.96 -8.52
N ARG A 483 -16.02 -18.32 -7.28
CA ARG A 483 -16.14 -19.68 -6.77
C ARG A 483 -17.60 -20.10 -6.59
N ASP A 484 -18.45 -19.25 -6.03
CA ASP A 484 -19.86 -19.55 -5.82
C ASP A 484 -20.60 -19.71 -7.17
N ALA A 485 -20.18 -18.96 -8.20
CA ALA A 485 -20.64 -19.12 -9.57
C ALA A 485 -20.18 -20.44 -10.23
N GLU A 486 -19.01 -20.98 -9.87
CA GLU A 486 -18.55 -22.30 -10.33
C GLU A 486 -19.31 -23.45 -9.64
N ILE A 487 -19.52 -23.34 -8.32
CA ILE A 487 -20.27 -24.32 -7.52
C ILE A 487 -21.71 -24.43 -8.03
N SER A 488 -22.37 -23.30 -8.28
CA SER A 488 -23.74 -23.30 -8.83
C SER A 488 -23.86 -23.93 -10.22
N LYS A 489 -22.75 -24.01 -10.97
CA LYS A 489 -22.67 -24.70 -12.28
C LYS A 489 -22.25 -26.17 -12.16
N GLY A 490 -22.05 -26.70 -10.95
CA GLY A 490 -21.60 -28.07 -10.72
C GLY A 490 -20.15 -28.33 -11.15
N GLN A 491 -19.32 -27.29 -11.27
CA GLN A 491 -17.91 -27.44 -11.64
C GLN A 491 -17.06 -27.81 -10.40
N PRO A 492 -15.98 -28.59 -10.55
CA PRO A 492 -15.19 -29.12 -9.43
C PRO A 492 -14.47 -28.06 -8.56
N GLY A 493 -14.63 -26.76 -8.84
CA GLY A 493 -13.95 -25.66 -8.16
C GLY A 493 -12.53 -25.47 -8.69
N THR A 494 -12.16 -24.23 -8.99
CA THR A 494 -10.81 -23.92 -9.48
C THR A 494 -9.88 -23.46 -8.37
N ASN A 495 -8.57 -23.57 -8.63
CA ASN A 495 -7.57 -22.97 -7.76
C ASN A 495 -7.68 -21.45 -7.81
N TRP A 496 -8.21 -20.85 -6.74
CA TRP A 496 -8.39 -19.41 -6.66
C TRP A 496 -7.06 -18.67 -6.85
N LEU A 497 -5.92 -19.24 -6.44
CA LEU A 497 -4.63 -18.60 -6.60
C LEU A 497 -4.24 -18.50 -8.08
N VAL A 498 -4.49 -19.56 -8.85
CA VAL A 498 -4.28 -19.59 -10.31
C VAL A 498 -5.24 -18.63 -11.01
N GLN A 499 -6.51 -18.65 -10.60
CA GLN A 499 -7.55 -17.78 -11.14
C GLN A 499 -7.23 -16.30 -10.86
N LEU A 500 -6.86 -15.95 -9.63
CA LEU A 500 -6.48 -14.61 -9.21
C LEU A 500 -5.28 -14.08 -10.02
N LYS A 501 -4.26 -14.92 -10.22
CA LYS A 501 -3.10 -14.59 -11.06
C LYS A 501 -3.49 -14.32 -12.52
N SER A 502 -4.50 -15.02 -13.03
CA SER A 502 -5.01 -14.81 -14.39
C SER A 502 -5.75 -13.48 -14.58
N TRP A 503 -6.36 -12.95 -13.52
CA TRP A 503 -7.10 -11.69 -13.55
C TRP A 503 -6.20 -10.44 -13.58
N GLN A 504 -4.90 -10.60 -13.38
CA GLN A 504 -3.90 -9.52 -13.46
C GLN A 504 -4.25 -8.29 -12.59
N PHE A 505 -4.81 -8.50 -11.39
CA PHE A 505 -5.09 -7.41 -10.44
C PHE A 505 -3.85 -6.57 -10.13
N ASN A 506 -2.65 -7.17 -10.22
CA ASN A 506 -1.36 -6.53 -9.95
C ASN A 506 -1.35 -5.78 -8.61
N CYS A 507 -1.97 -6.38 -7.58
CA CYS A 507 -2.03 -5.81 -6.24
C CYS A 507 -0.91 -6.37 -5.37
N LEU A 508 -0.35 -5.51 -4.53
CA LEU A 508 0.53 -5.89 -3.43
C LEU A 508 -0.29 -5.90 -2.13
N ILE A 509 -0.28 -7.03 -1.41
CA ILE A 509 -0.87 -7.20 -0.08
C ILE A 509 0.27 -7.62 0.84
N VAL A 510 0.45 -6.89 1.95
CA VAL A 510 1.63 -7.02 2.81
C VAL A 510 1.25 -7.37 4.24
#